data_AF-A0A6G3RZR7-F1
#
_entry.id   AF-A0A6G3RZR7-F1
#
_cell.length_a   1.000
_cell.length_b   1.000
_cell.length_c   1.000
_cell.angle_alpha   90.00
_cell.angle_beta   90.00
_cell.angle_gamma   90.00
#
_symmetry.space_group_name_H-M   'P 1'
#
loop_
_entity.id
_entity.type
_entity.pdbx_description
1 polymer ?
#
loop_
_entity_poly.entity_id
_entity_poly.type
_entity_poly.pdbx_seq_one_letter_code
_entity_poly.pdbx_strand_id
1 'polypeptide(L)' 'PGLGLTGPGSRLLSGLGYDTWRGLSAGLLAPLASGGSVVLCRHLDRLDEEGLAKRVESERVTATAR' A
#
# COMPACT_ATOMS: atom_id res chain seq x y z
N PRO A 1 -7.22 -5.71 12.21
CA PRO A 1 -5.74 -5.89 12.26
C PRO A 1 -5.05 -4.64 11.68
N GLY A 2 -4.05 -4.07 12.36
CA GLY A 2 -3.31 -2.91 11.86
C GLY A 2 -2.43 -3.25 10.65
N LEU A 3 -2.12 -2.25 9.82
CA LEU A 3 -1.33 -2.40 8.58
C LEU A 3 0.16 -2.72 8.79
N GLY A 4 0.61 -2.96 10.03
CA GLY A 4 2.01 -3.30 10.33
C GLY A 4 3.02 -2.21 9.95
N LEU A 5 2.61 -0.94 9.95
CA LEU A 5 3.47 0.19 9.65
C LEU A 5 4.40 0.44 10.84
N THR A 6 5.70 0.22 10.64
CA THR A 6 6.73 0.24 11.70
C THR A 6 7.60 1.49 11.71
N GLY A 7 7.36 2.42 10.79
CA GLY A 7 8.13 3.67 10.71
C GLY A 7 8.86 3.87 9.37
N PRO A 8 9.97 4.63 9.37
CA PRO A 8 10.85 4.77 8.23
C PRO A 8 11.27 3.42 7.65
N GLY A 9 11.04 3.22 6.36
CA GLY A 9 11.26 1.93 5.67
C GLY A 9 10.00 1.10 5.45
N SER A 10 8.88 1.43 6.11
CA SER A 10 7.58 0.88 5.74
C SER A 10 7.19 1.34 4.34
N ARG A 11 6.76 0.40 3.50
CA ARG A 11 6.27 0.67 2.15
C ARG A 11 4.95 -0.04 1.91
N LEU A 12 3.88 0.75 1.86
CA LEU A 12 2.54 0.25 1.66
C LEU A 12 2.19 0.22 0.16
N LEU A 13 1.74 -0.91 -0.35
CA LEU A 13 1.03 -0.98 -1.62
C LEU A 13 -0.47 -0.78 -1.37
N SER A 14 -1.02 0.34 -1.86
CA SER A 14 -2.45 0.64 -1.71
C SER A 14 -3.19 0.41 -3.03
N GLY A 15 -4.17 -0.49 -3.00
CA GLY A 15 -5.21 -0.66 -4.02
C GLY A 15 -6.55 -0.02 -3.63
N LEU A 16 -6.61 0.68 -2.49
CA LEU A 16 -7.83 1.33 -2.02
C LEU A 16 -8.15 2.61 -2.82
N GLY A 17 -9.44 2.81 -3.11
CA GLY A 17 -9.95 4.09 -3.63
C GLY A 17 -9.88 5.19 -2.58
N TYR A 18 -9.42 6.38 -2.97
CA TYR A 18 -9.24 7.54 -2.07
C TYR A 18 -10.49 8.43 -1.94
N ASP A 19 -11.61 7.99 -2.50
CA ASP A 19 -12.93 8.60 -2.37
C ASP A 19 -13.63 8.26 -1.04
N THR A 20 -13.05 7.36 -0.24
CA THR A 20 -13.55 6.99 1.08
C THR A 20 -12.58 7.35 2.19
N TRP A 21 -13.10 7.63 3.39
CA TRP A 21 -12.26 7.87 4.56
C TRP A 21 -11.30 6.70 4.83
N ARG A 22 -11.77 5.45 4.69
CA ARG A 22 -10.92 4.26 4.88
C ARG A 22 -9.76 4.25 3.88
N GLY A 23 -10.02 4.49 2.60
CA GLY A 23 -8.96 4.51 1.60
C GLY A 23 -7.97 5.64 1.79
N LEU A 24 -8.45 6.84 2.11
CA LEU A 24 -7.58 7.98 2.39
C LEU A 24 -6.75 7.76 3.66
N SER A 25 -7.39 7.40 4.77
CA SER A 25 -6.72 7.23 6.07
C SER A 25 -5.75 6.06 6.07
N ALA A 26 -6.17 4.87 5.63
CA ALA A 26 -5.35 3.67 5.68
C ALA A 26 -4.42 3.52 4.47
N GLY A 27 -4.87 3.93 3.28
CA GLY A 27 -4.14 3.75 2.02
C GLY A 27 -3.21 4.89 1.62
N LEU A 28 -3.23 6.03 2.34
CA LEU A 28 -2.36 7.17 2.06
C LEU A 28 -1.83 7.84 3.34
N LEU A 29 -2.71 8.27 4.24
CA LEU A 29 -2.29 9.12 5.36
C LEU A 29 -1.52 8.35 6.43
N ALA A 30 -1.96 7.15 6.82
CA ALA A 30 -1.30 6.33 7.83
C ALA A 30 0.18 6.02 7.51
N PRO A 31 0.54 5.52 6.31
CA PRO A 31 1.96 5.28 5.98
C PRO A 31 2.79 6.56 5.92
N LEU A 32 2.22 7.70 5.51
CA LEU A 32 2.94 8.98 5.54
C LEU A 32 3.13 9.50 6.96
N ALA A 33 2.11 9.39 7.81
CA ALA A 33 2.17 9.77 9.22
C ALA A 33 3.17 8.92 10.00
N SER A 34 3.39 7.66 9.61
CA SER A 34 4.46 6.82 10.19
C SER A 34 5.85 7.11 9.61
N GLY A 35 6.00 8.06 8.68
CA GLY A 35 7.29 8.32 8.00
C GLY A 35 7.69 7.24 6.99
N GLY A 36 6.74 6.42 6.56
CA GLY A 36 6.91 5.42 5.50
C GLY A 36 6.61 5.99 4.11
N SER A 37 6.39 5.10 3.16
CA SER A 37 6.12 5.40 1.75
C SER A 37 4.91 4.63 1.23
N VAL A 38 4.30 5.14 0.16
CA VAL A 38 3.16 4.53 -0.51
C VAL A 38 3.49 4.25 -1.97
N VAL A 39 3.20 3.04 -2.42
CA VAL A 39 3.22 2.63 -3.81
C VAL A 39 1.81 2.77 -4.36
N LEU A 40 1.63 3.72 -5.27
CA LEU A 40 0.37 3.95 -5.97
C LEU A 40 0.34 3.10 -7.25
N CYS A 41 -0.58 2.15 -7.32
CA CYS A 41 -0.78 1.33 -8.52
C CYS A 41 -2.22 1.48 -9.01
N ARG A 42 -2.42 2.30 -10.04
CA ARG A 42 -3.76 2.67 -10.58
C ARG A 42 -4.60 1.47 -11.03
N HIS A 43 -3.98 0.37 -11.44
CA HIS A 43 -4.64 -0.80 -12.02
C HIS A 43 -4.28 -2.10 -11.28
N LEU A 44 -4.18 -2.03 -9.94
CA LEU A 44 -3.81 -3.18 -9.13
C LEU A 44 -4.79 -4.35 -9.29
N ASP A 45 -6.06 -4.04 -9.53
CA ASP A 45 -7.17 -4.97 -9.82
C ASP A 45 -7.00 -5.75 -11.13
N ARG A 46 -6.13 -5.28 -12.04
CA ARG A 46 -5.84 -5.94 -13.31
C ARG A 46 -4.64 -6.88 -13.26
N LEU A 47 -3.92 -6.93 -12.13
CA LEU A 47 -2.84 -7.88 -11.92
C LEU A 47 -3.40 -9.20 -11.41
N ASP A 48 -2.89 -10.29 -11.96
CA ASP A 48 -3.00 -11.60 -11.34
C ASP A 48 -2.09 -11.70 -10.11
N GLU A 49 -2.17 -12.84 -9.41
CA GLU A 49 -1.38 -13.05 -8.18
C GLU A 49 0.13 -12.99 -8.44
N GLU A 50 0.59 -13.47 -9.60
CA GLU A 50 2.01 -13.45 -9.97
C GLU A 50 2.48 -12.02 -10.28
N GLY A 51 1.68 -11.24 -11.02
CA GLY A 51 1.94 -9.83 -11.28
C GLY A 51 1.96 -9.00 -10.00
N LEU A 52 1.06 -9.31 -9.05
CA LEU A 52 1.07 -8.70 -7.72
C LEU A 52 2.34 -9.05 -6.94
N ALA A 53 2.76 -10.31 -6.95
CA ALA A 53 3.98 -10.76 -6.28
C ALA A 53 5.23 -10.05 -6.83
N LYS A 54 5.36 -9.96 -8.16
CA LYS A 54 6.45 -9.24 -8.82
C LYS A 54 6.48 -7.77 -8.45
N ARG A 55 5.31 -7.13 -8.31
CA ARG A 55 5.23 -5.73 -7.86
C ARG A 55 5.67 -5.59 -6.41
N VAL A 56 5.21 -6.46 -5.52
CA VAL A 56 5.60 -6.49 -4.11
C VAL A 56 7.12 -6.61 -3.98
N GLU A 57 7.73 -7.49 -4.74
CA GLU A 57 9.18 -7.68 -4.78
C GLU A 57 9.91 -6.45 -5.34
N SER A 58 9.54 -6.00 -6.55
CA SER A 58 10.23 -4.92 -7.27
C SER A 58 10.23 -3.61 -6.47
N GLU A 59 9.10 -3.34 -5.81
CA GLU A 59 8.93 -2.13 -5.02
C GLU A 59 9.43 -2.29 -3.58
N ARG A 60 9.75 -3.50 -3.11
CA ARG A 60 10.08 -3.82 -1.71
C ARG A 60 8.95 -3.47 -0.74
N VAL A 61 7.74 -3.88 -1.09
CA VAL A 61 6.53 -3.65 -0.30
C VAL A 61 6.60 -4.43 1.01
N THR A 62 6.27 -3.78 2.13
CA THR A 62 6.24 -4.39 3.46
C THR A 62 4.83 -4.67 3.95
N ALA A 63 3.82 -4.00 3.38
CA ALA A 63 2.41 -4.18 3.71
C ALA A 63 1.51 -3.90 2.50
N THR A 64 0.32 -4.51 2.46
CA THR A 64 -0.67 -4.28 1.41
C THR A 64 -2.02 -3.86 2.00
N ALA A 65 -2.72 -2.96 1.30
CA ALA A 65 -4.08 -2.53 1.63
C ALA A 65 -4.94 -2.52 0.36
N ARG A 66 -6.05 -3.24 0.36
CA ARG A 66 -6.94 -3.44 -0.78
C ARG A 66 -8.39 -3.54 -0.30
#